data_AF-A0A5D0SNG5-F1
#
_entry.id   AF-A0A5D0SNG5-F1
#
_cell.length_a   1.000
_cell.length_b   1.000
_cell.length_c   1.000
_cell.angle_alpha   90.00
_cell.angle_beta   90.00
_cell.angle_gamma   90.00
#
_symmetry.space_group_name_H-M   'P 1'
#
loop_
_entity.id
_entity.type
_entity.pdbx_description
1 polymer ?
#
loop_
_entity_poly.entity_id
_entity_poly.type
_entity_poly.pdbx_seq_one_letter_code
_entity_poly.pdbx_strand_id
1 'polypeptide(L)'
;PNAGARFLLDHDVTTSGRHPDSDIFLDDVTVSRRHAEFHRDGGTFTVRDVGSLNGTYVNRERVEAATLSNGDEVQIGKFRVVFIAGPRPEEEAGRG
;
A
#
# COMPACT_ATOMS: atom_id res chain seq x y z
N PRO A 1 -10.32 4.66 16.19
CA PRO A 1 -9.16 3.79 16.51
C PRO A 1 -9.29 2.45 15.77
N ASN A 2 -8.84 2.41 14.51
CA ASN A 2 -8.58 1.16 13.80
C ASN A 2 -7.05 1.06 13.66
N ALA A 3 -6.36 0.97 14.80
CA ALA A 3 -4.91 0.78 14.82
C ALA A 3 -4.65 -0.73 14.88
N GLY A 4 -4.06 -1.30 13.82
CA GLY A 4 -3.52 -2.67 13.88
C GLY A 4 -3.81 -3.61 12.71
N ALA A 5 -4.56 -3.19 11.68
CA ALA A 5 -4.73 -4.02 10.49
C ALA A 5 -3.41 -4.10 9.72
N ARG A 6 -2.96 -5.32 9.39
CA ARG A 6 -1.82 -5.59 8.52
C ARG A 6 -2.33 -6.31 7.29
N PHE A 7 -1.94 -5.83 6.12
CA PHE A 7 -2.27 -6.42 4.84
C PHE A 7 -0.97 -6.93 4.22
N LEU A 8 -0.98 -8.18 3.77
CA LEU A 8 0.16 -8.76 3.08
C LEU A 8 0.08 -8.36 1.61
N LEU A 9 1.23 -7.99 1.03
CA LEU A 9 1.38 -7.76 -0.40
C LEU A 9 2.02 -9.01 -1.01
N ASP A 10 1.27 -10.11 -1.02
CA ASP A 10 1.69 -11.45 -1.46
C ASP A 10 1.30 -11.77 -2.91
N HIS A 11 0.49 -10.90 -3.53
CA HIS A 11 0.12 -10.95 -4.94
C HIS A 11 0.91 -9.93 -5.77
N ASP A 12 1.04 -10.19 -7.08
CA ASP A 12 1.69 -9.26 -8.03
C ASP A 12 0.96 -7.91 -8.07
N VAL A 13 -0.36 -7.92 -7.90
CA VAL A 13 -1.19 -6.73 -7.76
C VAL A 13 -2.10 -6.92 -6.56
N THR A 14 -2.05 -6.00 -5.61
CA THR A 14 -2.97 -5.91 -4.47
C THR A 14 -3.77 -4.61 -4.57
N THR A 15 -5.08 -4.71 -4.59
CA THR A 15 -5.98 -3.57 -4.78
C THR A 15 -6.41 -2.96 -3.45
N SER A 16 -6.57 -1.63 -3.40
CA SER A 16 -7.04 -0.90 -2.22
C SER A 16 -8.18 0.06 -2.58
N GLY A 17 -9.24 0.03 -1.78
CA GLY A 17 -10.41 0.87 -2.01
C GLY A 17 -11.60 0.54 -1.11
N ARG A 18 -12.69 1.28 -1.31
CA ARG A 18 -13.97 1.05 -0.62
C ARG A 18 -14.86 0.01 -1.33
N HIS A 19 -14.40 -0.62 -2.40
CA HIS A 19 -15.17 -1.73 -2.96
C HIS A 19 -15.00 -2.98 -2.08
N PRO A 20 -16.07 -3.73 -1.78
CA PRO A 20 -15.96 -4.98 -1.01
C PRO A 20 -15.00 -6.01 -1.61
N ASP A 21 -14.83 -5.96 -2.94
CA ASP A 21 -13.92 -6.85 -3.68
C ASP A 21 -12.45 -6.35 -3.70
N SER A 22 -12.12 -5.26 -3.00
CA SER A 22 -10.74 -4.82 -2.85
C SER A 22 -10.00 -5.67 -1.83
N ASP A 23 -8.78 -6.10 -2.14
CA ASP A 23 -7.93 -6.90 -1.25
C ASP A 23 -7.68 -6.16 0.08
N ILE A 24 -7.47 -4.85 -0.02
CA ILE A 24 -7.40 -3.92 1.10
C ILE A 24 -8.69 -3.10 1.10
N PHE A 25 -9.70 -3.62 1.80
CA PHE A 25 -10.98 -2.93 1.97
C PHE A 25 -10.87 -1.81 3.01
N LEU A 26 -11.10 -0.57 2.56
CA LEU A 26 -11.08 0.64 3.37
C LEU A 26 -12.46 1.30 3.33
N ASP A 27 -13.26 1.04 4.37
CA ASP A 27 -14.62 1.57 4.47
C ASP A 27 -14.66 3.03 4.93
N ASP A 28 -14.42 3.95 4.00
CA ASP A 28 -14.62 5.37 4.24
C ASP A 28 -14.99 6.17 2.98
N VAL A 29 -15.84 7.17 3.14
CA VAL A 29 -16.31 8.04 2.05
C VAL A 29 -15.17 8.79 1.33
N THR A 30 -14.05 9.05 2.02
CA THR A 30 -12.85 9.66 1.42
C THR A 30 -12.04 8.68 0.55
N VAL A 31 -12.43 7.40 0.51
CA VAL A 31 -11.80 6.38 -0.30
C VAL A 31 -12.69 6.03 -1.49
N SER A 32 -12.14 6.18 -2.71
CA SER A 32 -12.76 5.69 -3.94
C SER A 32 -12.98 4.18 -3.92
N ARG A 33 -13.96 3.68 -4.68
CA ARG A 33 -14.23 2.23 -4.79
C ARG A 33 -12.98 1.45 -5.21
N ARG A 34 -12.32 1.92 -6.26
CA ARG A 34 -10.95 1.55 -6.63
C ARG A 34 -10.10 2.80 -6.42
N HIS A 35 -9.15 2.75 -5.49
CA HIS A 35 -8.39 3.94 -5.10
C HIS A 35 -6.93 3.83 -5.52
N ALA A 36 -6.26 2.78 -5.07
CA ALA A 36 -4.87 2.54 -5.35
C ALA A 36 -4.62 1.05 -5.58
N GLU A 37 -3.53 0.76 -6.27
CA GLU A 37 -3.03 -0.59 -6.48
C GLU A 37 -1.57 -0.65 -6.04
N PHE A 38 -1.22 -1.69 -5.29
CA PHE A 38 0.15 -2.01 -4.94
C PHE A 38 0.64 -3.08 -5.90
N HIS A 39 1.71 -2.76 -6.61
CA HIS A 39 2.35 -3.63 -7.59
C HIS A 39 3.63 -4.18 -6.98
N ARG A 40 3.78 -5.50 -7.02
CA ARG A 40 4.98 -6.21 -6.61
C ARG A 40 5.68 -6.74 -7.86
N ASP A 41 6.90 -6.26 -8.10
CA ASP A 41 7.76 -6.73 -9.18
C ASP A 41 9.08 -7.22 -8.57
N GLY A 42 9.18 -8.53 -8.36
CA GLY A 42 10.30 -9.16 -7.68
C GLY A 42 10.45 -8.68 -6.23
N GLY A 43 11.48 -7.85 -5.99
CA GLY A 43 11.77 -7.22 -4.69
C GLY A 43 11.31 -5.77 -4.58
N THR A 44 10.76 -5.20 -5.66
CA THR A 44 10.35 -3.80 -5.73
C THR A 44 8.84 -3.70 -5.56
N PHE A 45 8.41 -2.81 -4.66
CA PHE A 45 7.00 -2.51 -4.45
C PHE A 45 6.71 -1.10 -4.94
N THR A 46 5.60 -0.93 -5.65
CA THR A 46 5.16 0.37 -6.18
C THR A 46 3.69 0.57 -5.82
N VAL A 47 3.30 1.75 -5.35
CA VAL A 47 1.89 2.14 -5.26
C VAL A 47 1.51 2.96 -6.48
N ARG A 48 0.31 2.74 -7.00
CA ARG A 48 -0.28 3.50 -8.12
C ARG A 48 -1.68 3.96 -7.76
N ASP A 49 -1.97 5.23 -7.99
CA ASP A 49 -3.32 5.76 -7.93
C ASP A 49 -4.07 5.37 -9.21
N VAL A 50 -5.30 4.87 -9.07
CA VAL A 50 -6.11 4.40 -10.23
C VAL A 50 -7.26 5.36 -10.57
N GLY A 51 -7.07 6.65 -10.33
CA GLY A 51 -8.08 7.67 -10.58
C GLY A 51 -8.93 7.93 -9.34
N SER A 52 -8.32 7.95 -8.16
CA SER A 52 -9.03 8.24 -6.93
C SER A 52 -9.43 9.72 -6.84
N LEU A 53 -10.52 10.00 -6.12
CA LEU A 53 -11.04 11.37 -5.99
C LEU A 53 -10.12 12.25 -5.14
N ASN A 54 -9.59 11.69 -4.04
CA ASN A 54 -8.78 12.43 -3.07
C ASN A 54 -7.28 12.29 -3.33
N GLY A 55 -6.86 11.42 -4.25
CA GLY A 55 -5.47 11.11 -4.52
C GLY A 55 -4.84 10.16 -3.50
N THR A 56 -3.78 9.52 -3.95
CA THR A 56 -2.86 8.74 -3.12
C THR A 56 -1.64 9.58 -2.76
N TYR A 57 -1.16 9.48 -1.52
CA TYR A 57 0.04 10.19 -1.08
C TYR A 57 1.07 9.23 -0.52
N VAL A 58 2.35 9.48 -0.78
CA VAL A 58 3.47 8.79 -0.16
C VAL A 58 4.31 9.84 0.56
N ASN A 59 4.57 9.64 1.85
CA ASN A 59 5.33 10.57 2.69
C ASN A 59 4.83 12.03 2.63
N ARG A 60 3.49 12.21 2.54
CA ARG A 60 2.77 13.50 2.38
C ARG A 60 2.89 14.16 1.02
N GLU A 61 3.48 13.51 0.03
CA GLU A 61 3.52 13.96 -1.36
C GLU A 61 2.47 13.22 -2.20
N ARG A 62 1.69 13.95 -3.01
CA ARG A 62 0.67 13.34 -3.88
C ARG A 62 1.35 12.67 -5.07
N VAL A 63 1.03 11.41 -5.32
CA VAL A 63 1.68 10.62 -6.37
C VAL A 63 0.65 9.94 -7.27
N GLU A 64 0.96 9.83 -8.55
CA GLU A 64 0.25 8.92 -9.47
C GLU A 64 0.86 7.52 -9.39
N ALA A 65 2.19 7.44 -9.24
CA ALA A 65 2.92 6.21 -8.95
C ALA A 65 4.16 6.53 -8.11
N ALA A 66 4.50 5.68 -7.16
CA ALA A 66 5.73 5.79 -6.38
C ALA A 66 6.26 4.43 -5.94
N THR A 67 7.58 4.25 -6.04
CA THR A 67 8.26 3.10 -5.46
C THR A 67 8.27 3.22 -3.94
N LEU A 68 7.89 2.15 -3.25
CA LEU A 68 7.82 2.09 -1.79
C LEU A 68 9.12 1.54 -1.21
N SER A 69 9.63 2.24 -0.21
CA SER A 69 10.74 1.83 0.63
C SER A 69 10.26 1.50 2.03
N ASN A 70 10.94 0.58 2.71
CA ASN A 70 10.58 0.17 4.06
C ASN A 70 10.45 1.38 5.00
N GLY A 71 9.29 1.51 5.65
CA GLY A 71 8.96 2.63 6.53
C GLY A 71 8.17 3.76 5.86
N ASP A 72 7.95 3.73 4.55
CA ASP A 72 7.18 4.76 3.85
C ASP A 72 5.71 4.77 4.31
N GLU A 73 5.18 5.97 4.53
CA GLU A 73 3.76 6.17 4.86
C GLU A 73 2.97 6.40 3.57
N VAL A 74 2.00 5.53 3.30
CA VAL A 74 1.03 5.69 2.22
C VAL A 74 -0.29 6.16 2.81
N GLN A 75 -0.81 7.27 2.30
CA GLN A 75 -2.12 7.79 2.67
C GLN A 75 -3.13 7.56 1.55
N ILE A 76 -4.27 6.96 1.92
CA ILE A 76 -5.39 6.63 1.05
C ILE A 76 -6.66 7.18 1.71
N GLY A 77 -7.20 8.29 1.17
CA GLY A 77 -8.25 9.05 1.85
C GLY A 77 -7.79 9.52 3.24
N LYS A 78 -8.57 9.17 4.28
CA LYS A 78 -8.21 9.44 5.68
C LYS A 78 -7.27 8.39 6.31
N PHE A 79 -7.06 7.26 5.65
CA PHE A 79 -6.25 6.17 6.19
C PHE A 79 -4.77 6.40 5.90
N ARG A 80 -3.93 6.06 6.87
CA ARG A 80 -2.47 6.03 6.74
C ARG A 80 -2.00 4.63 7.05
N VAL A 81 -1.23 4.06 6.13
CA VAL A 81 -0.61 2.74 6.27
C VAL A 81 0.89 2.91 6.10
N VAL A 82 1.66 2.13 6.86
CA VAL A 82 3.12 2.13 6.75
C VAL A 82 3.51 0.88 5.99
N PHE A 83 4.28 1.05 4.91
CA PHE A 83 4.84 -0.06 4.17
C PHE A 83 6.00 -0.66 4.97
N ILE A 84 5.92 -1.96 5.25
CA ILE A 84 6.97 -2.70 5.94
C ILE A 84 7.48 -3.78 4.98
N ALA A 85 8.71 -3.64 4.51
CA ALA A 85 9.38 -4.72 3.80
C ALA A 85 9.92 -5.72 4.83
N GLY A 86 9.57 -7.00 4.69
CA GLY A 86 10.25 -8.06 5.43
C GLY A 86 11.75 -8.11 5.05
N PRO A 87 12.61 -8.67 5.90
CA PRO A 87 13.99 -8.94 5.50
C PRO A 87 13.96 -9.80 4.22
N ARG A 88 14.84 -9.51 3.26
CA ARG A 88 15.06 -10.45 2.17
C ARG A 88 15.49 -11.77 2.80
N PRO A 89 15.00 -12.93 2.34
CA PRO A 89 15.38 -14.24 2.90
C PRO A 89 16.91 -14.44 2.98
N GLU A 90 17.67 -13.78 2.10
CA GLU A 90 19.14 -13.85 2.08
C GLU A 90 19.82 -13.09 3.23
N GLU A 91 19.19 -12.08 3.84
CA GLU A 91 19.79 -11.31 4.96
C GLU A 91 19.68 -12.03 6.31
N GLU A 92 18.78 -13.01 6.46
CA GLU A 92 18.69 -13.87 7.65
C GLU A 92 19.72 -15.02 7.62
N ALA A 93 20.09 -15.50 6.42
CA ALA A 93 21.04 -16.60 6.24
C ALA A 93 22.51 -16.25 6.53
N GLY A 94 22.86 -14.95 6.60
CA GLY A 94 24.22 -14.48 6.85
C GLY A 94 24.58 -14.17 8.31
N ARG A 95 23.68 -14.46 9.26
CA ARG A 95 23.91 -14.23 10.71
C ARG A 95 24.29 -15.51 11.49
N GLY A 96 24.71 -16.56 10.78
CA GLY A 96 25.19 -17.82 11.36
C GLY A 96 26.70 -17.85 11.58
#